data_AF-A0A661UHE2-F1
#
_entry.id   AF-A0A661UHE2-F1
#
_cell.length_a   1.000
_cell.length_b   1.000
_cell.length_c   1.000
_cell.angle_alpha   90.00
_cell.angle_beta   90.00
_cell.angle_gamma   90.00
#
_symmetry.space_group_name_H-M   'P 1'
#
loop_
_entity.id
_entity.type
_entity.pdbx_description
1 polymer ?
#
loop_
_entity_poly.entity_id
_entity_poly.type
_entity_poly.pdbx_seq_one_letter_code
_entity_poly.pdbx_strand_id
1 'polypeptide(L)' 'MWKNIIDKNLIVINPPVKNKKELFEGMVNHAYSHDYILNEKKFLDALLEREKMANTELIQG' A
#
# COMPACT_ATOMS: atom_id res chain seq x y z
N MET A 1 2.65 3.65 20.28
CA MET A 1 2.26 2.42 19.53
C MET A 1 1.09 2.77 18.63
N TRP A 2 1.07 2.25 17.40
CA TRP A 2 0.30 2.71 16.22
C TRP A 2 -1.25 2.77 16.32
N LYS A 3 -1.83 2.69 17.52
CA LYS A 3 -3.29 2.74 17.74
C LYS A 3 -3.95 4.04 17.24
N ASN A 4 -3.19 5.10 17.02
CA ASN A 4 -3.69 6.39 16.52
C ASN A 4 -3.49 6.58 15.01
N ILE A 5 -2.89 5.60 14.31
CA ILE A 5 -2.55 5.69 12.88
C ILE A 5 -3.34 4.66 12.07
N ILE A 6 -3.69 3.51 12.68
CA ILE A 6 -4.48 2.47 12.02
C ILE A 6 -5.96 2.79 12.17
N ASP A 7 -6.52 3.40 11.13
CA ASP A 7 -7.96 3.57 10.94
C ASP A 7 -8.57 2.26 10.41
N LYS A 8 -9.77 1.91 10.88
CA LYS A 8 -10.56 0.78 10.36
C LYS A 8 -10.81 0.92 8.87
N ASN A 9 -10.91 2.15 8.37
CA ASN A 9 -11.12 2.40 6.96
C ASN A 9 -9.94 1.94 6.08
N LEU A 10 -8.74 1.74 6.63
CA LEU A 10 -7.57 1.26 5.89
C LEU A 10 -7.44 -0.27 5.87
N ILE A 11 -8.35 -1.01 6.52
CA ILE A 11 -8.28 -2.47 6.63
C ILE A 11 -8.99 -3.11 5.41
N VAL A 12 -8.22 -3.87 4.62
CA VAL A 12 -8.74 -4.70 3.52
C VAL A 12 -8.42 -6.16 3.81
N ILE A 13 -9.44 -7.03 3.82
CA ILE A 13 -9.30 -8.47 4.07
C ILE A 13 -9.46 -9.21 2.75
N ASN A 14 -8.55 -10.13 2.46
CA ASN A 14 -8.53 -10.93 1.22
C ASN A 14 -8.64 -10.09 -0.06
N PRO A 15 -7.71 -9.13 -0.28
CA PRO A 15 -7.75 -8.31 -1.48
C PRO A 15 -7.58 -9.19 -2.75
N PRO A 16 -8.35 -8.93 -3.82
CA PRO A 16 -8.27 -9.71 -5.05
C PRO A 16 -7.06 -9.29 -5.89
N VAL A 17 -5.86 -9.74 -5.49
CA VAL A 17 -4.58 -9.38 -6.13
C VAL A 17 -3.81 -10.62 -6.57
N LYS A 18 -3.15 -10.55 -7.72
CA LYS A 18 -2.39 -11.69 -8.31
C LYS A 18 -0.89 -11.59 -8.09
N ASN A 19 -0.39 -10.38 -7.85
CA ASN A 19 1.04 -10.10 -7.74
C ASN A 19 1.29 -8.87 -6.84
N LYS A 20 2.54 -8.69 -6.44
CA LYS A 20 2.98 -7.57 -5.57
C LYS A 20 2.66 -6.19 -6.16
N LYS A 21 2.74 -6.03 -7.48
CA LYS A 21 2.44 -4.74 -8.13
C LYS A 21 0.95 -4.39 -7.97
N GLU A 22 0.06 -5.34 -8.24
CA GLU A 22 -1.39 -5.17 -8.02
C GLU A 22 -1.71 -4.90 -6.54
N LEU A 23 -0.98 -5.52 -5.60
CA LEU A 23 -1.11 -5.24 -4.17
C LEU A 23 -0.78 -3.79 -3.84
N PHE A 24 0.32 -3.25 -4.37
CA PHE A 24 0.70 -1.85 -4.14
C PHE A 24 -0.27 -0.87 -4.79
N GLU A 25 -0.70 -1.13 -6.03
CA GLU A 25 -1.70 -0.31 -6.71
C GLU A 25 -3.01 -0.27 -5.91
N GLY A 26 -3.51 -1.43 -5.48
CA GLY A 26 -4.73 -1.54 -4.68
C GLY A 26 -4.61 -0.84 -3.33
N MET A 27 -3.49 -1.00 -2.63
CA MET A 27 -3.24 -0.34 -1.35
C MET A 27 -3.19 1.19 -1.48
N VAL A 28 -2.47 1.71 -2.49
CA VAL A 28 -2.32 3.15 -2.70
C VAL A 28 -3.65 3.78 -3.11
N ASN A 29 -4.40 3.13 -4.00
CA ASN A 29 -5.74 3.57 -4.38
C ASN A 29 -6.69 3.61 -3.16
N HIS A 30 -6.68 2.55 -2.35
CA HIS A 30 -7.49 2.47 -1.14
C HIS A 30 -7.16 3.58 -0.15
N ALA A 31 -5.88 3.86 0.10
CA ALA A 31 -5.47 4.97 0.96
C ALA A 31 -5.81 6.35 0.34
N TYR A 32 -5.66 6.52 -0.97
CA TYR A 32 -6.03 7.74 -1.68
C TYR A 32 -7.52 8.04 -1.60
N SER A 33 -8.39 7.03 -1.81
CA SER A 33 -9.85 7.17 -1.73
C SER A 33 -10.38 7.52 -0.33
N HIS A 34 -9.55 7.39 0.71
CA HIS A 34 -9.86 7.79 2.08
C HIS A 34 -9.08 9.03 2.53
N ASP A 35 -8.56 9.82 1.58
CA ASP A 35 -7.85 11.09 1.81
C ASP A 35 -6.54 10.99 2.62
N TYR A 36 -5.94 9.79 2.70
CA TYR A 36 -4.65 9.59 3.38
C TYR A 36 -3.44 9.98 2.53
N ILE A 37 -3.61 10.06 1.21
CA ILE A 37 -2.55 10.34 0.24
C ILE A 37 -2.99 11.52 -0.63
N LEU A 38 -2.13 12.51 -0.81
CA LEU A 38 -2.44 13.70 -1.61
C LEU A 38 -2.28 13.48 -3.13
N ASN A 39 -1.41 12.55 -3.53
CA ASN A 39 -1.12 12.27 -4.93
C ASN A 39 -0.85 10.78 -5.12
N GLU A 40 -1.88 10.05 -5.58
CA GLU A 40 -1.86 8.61 -5.80
C GLU A 40 -0.65 8.16 -6.64
N LYS A 41 -0.46 8.78 -7.82
CA LYS A 41 0.59 8.41 -8.77
C LYS A 41 1.99 8.61 -8.19
N LYS A 42 2.27 9.81 -7.64
CA LYS A 42 3.59 10.12 -7.08
C LYS A 42 3.92 9.20 -5.89
N PHE A 43 2.93 8.84 -5.10
CA PHE A 43 3.11 7.92 -3.98
C PHE A 43 3.41 6.50 -4.46
N LEU A 44 2.62 5.99 -5.42
CA LEU A 44 2.84 4.67 -6.01
C LEU A 44 4.23 4.56 -6.65
N ASP A 45 4.63 5.57 -7.43
CA ASP A 45 5.96 5.61 -8.06
C ASP A 45 7.06 5.53 -7.00
N ALA A 46 6.98 6.34 -5.94
CA ALA A 46 7.95 6.32 -4.85
C ALA A 46 8.01 4.96 -4.11
N LEU A 47 6.84 4.34 -3.88
CA LEU A 47 6.75 3.02 -3.25
C LEU A 47 7.41 1.93 -4.11
N LEU A 48 7.14 1.93 -5.41
CA LEU A 48 7.73 0.98 -6.36
C LEU A 48 9.24 1.18 -6.49
N GLU A 49 9.72 2.43 -6.57
CA GLU A 49 11.15 2.72 -6.60
C GLU A 49 11.86 2.23 -5.33
N ARG A 50 11.25 2.44 -4.15
CA ARG A 50 11.81 1.93 -2.89
C ARG A 50 11.86 0.40 -2.87
N GLU A 51 10.83 -0.28 -3.36
CA GLU A 51 10.78 -1.74 -3.41
C GLU A 51 11.85 -2.32 -4.35
N LYS A 52 12.12 -1.65 -5.49
CA LYS A 52 13.20 -2.04 -6.41
C LYS A 52 14.58 -1.94 -5.77
N MET A 53 14.80 -0.98 -4.87
CA MET A 53 16.09 -0.83 -4.18
C MET A 53 16.39 -2.01 -3.26
N ALA A 54 15.37 -2.47 -2.52
CA ALA A 54 15.46 -3.64 -1.66
C ALA A 54 14.06 -4.15 -1.33
N ASN A 55 13.81 -5.43 -1.63
CA ASN A 55 12.57 -6.13 -1.30
C ASN A 55 12.22 -5.93 0.18
N THR A 56 10.97 -5.54 0.46
CA THR A 56 10.48 -5.30 1.82
C THR A 56 9.73 -6.50 2.42
N GLU A 57 9.57 -7.60 1.67
CA GLU A 57 9.02 -8.85 2.21
C GLU A 57 9.95 -9.45 3.27
N LEU A 58 9.42 -9.65 4.47
CA LEU A 58 10.14 -10.31 5.57
C LEU A 58 10.03 -11.83 5.50
N ILE A 59 8.89 -12.32 5.03
CA ILE A 59 8.59 -13.73 4.78
C ILE A 59 7.81 -13.76 3.48
N GLN A 60 8.13 -14.72 2.60
CA GLN A 60 7.38 -14.90 1.37
C GLN A 60 5.93 -15.30 1.71
N GLY A 61 5.00 -14.42 1.36
CA GLY A 61 3.56 -14.61 1.53
C GLY A 61 2.94 -15.40 0.39
#